data_AF-A0A828RUN5-F1
#
_entry.id   AF-A0A828RUN5-F1
#
_cell.length_a   1.000
_cell.length_b   1.000
_cell.length_c   1.000
_cell.angle_alpha   90.00
_cell.angle_beta   90.00
_cell.angle_gamma   90.00
#
_symmetry.space_group_name_H-M   'P 1'
#
loop_
_entity.id
_entity.type
_entity.pdbx_description
1 polymer ?
#
loop_
_entity_poly.entity_id
_entity_poly.type
_entity_poly.pdbx_seq_one_letter_code
_entity_poly.pdbx_strand_id
1 'polypeptide(L)'
;MSHSYFTRKLLNIKDKNITFLEDSLEEVKLNGITSFIFKGILSYQPTHCQKCGTLFDSKFKKHGFKTSRIVIPKVSLHDTYLELKKQRYYCGHC
;
A
#
# COMPACT_ATOMS: atom_id res chain seq x y z
N MET A 1 -4.91 -19.39 -6.68
CA MET A 1 -5.37 -18.01 -6.36
C MET A 1 -4.34 -17.39 -5.43
N SER A 2 -3.85 -16.18 -5.70
CA SER A 2 -2.74 -15.62 -4.92
C SER A 2 -3.20 -15.13 -3.53
N HIS A 3 -2.33 -15.26 -2.51
CA HIS A 3 -2.55 -14.73 -1.16
C HIS A 3 -3.06 -13.28 -1.18
N SER A 4 -2.44 -12.45 -2.03
CA SER A 4 -2.85 -11.07 -2.21
C SER A 4 -4.32 -10.86 -2.61
N TYR A 5 -4.91 -11.76 -3.41
CA TYR A 5 -6.32 -11.64 -3.79
C TYR A 5 -7.24 -11.89 -2.59
N PHE A 6 -6.96 -12.93 -1.82
CA PHE A 6 -7.74 -13.25 -0.63
C PHE A 6 -7.63 -12.16 0.42
N THR A 7 -6.43 -11.62 0.69
CA THR A 7 -6.24 -10.52 1.64
C THR A 7 -7.01 -9.27 1.22
N ARG A 8 -6.97 -8.89 -0.06
CA ARG A 8 -7.80 -7.78 -0.57
C ARG A 8 -9.29 -8.02 -0.35
N LYS A 9 -9.77 -9.24 -0.64
CA LYS A 9 -11.18 -9.60 -0.46
C LYS A 9 -11.59 -9.57 1.02
N LEU A 10 -10.75 -10.09 1.92
CA LEU A 10 -10.95 -10.09 3.37
C LEU A 10 -11.06 -8.66 3.92
N LEU A 11 -10.15 -7.77 3.50
CA LEU A 11 -10.11 -6.38 3.93
C LEU A 11 -11.03 -5.45 3.14
N ASN A 12 -11.80 -5.99 2.18
CA ASN A 12 -12.65 -5.25 1.25
C ASN A 12 -11.91 -4.12 0.49
N ILE A 13 -10.66 -4.36 0.12
CA ILE A 13 -9.83 -3.45 -0.68
C ILE A 13 -10.09 -3.70 -2.16
N LYS A 14 -10.59 -2.67 -2.86
CA LYS A 14 -10.96 -2.74 -4.29
C LYS A 14 -9.80 -2.45 -5.23
N ASP A 15 -8.78 -1.72 -4.76
CA ASP A 15 -7.64 -1.34 -5.58
C ASP A 15 -6.76 -2.56 -5.88
N LYS A 16 -6.61 -2.87 -7.18
CA LYS A 16 -5.82 -4.01 -7.67
C LYS A 16 -4.32 -3.73 -7.65
N ASN A 17 -3.92 -2.47 -7.58
CA ASN A 17 -2.51 -2.05 -7.50
C ASN A 17 -1.92 -2.24 -6.10
N ILE A 18 -2.76 -2.57 -5.11
CA ILE A 18 -2.32 -2.96 -3.78
C ILE A 18 -2.09 -4.47 -3.75
N THR A 19 -0.85 -4.85 -3.45
CA THR A 19 -0.43 -6.25 -3.30
C THR A 19 -0.01 -6.55 -1.87
N PHE A 20 -0.27 -7.79 -1.45
CA PHE A 20 0.11 -8.33 -0.14
C PHE A 20 1.01 -9.55 -0.35
N LEU A 21 2.16 -9.56 0.32
CA LEU A 21 3.11 -10.67 0.33
C LEU A 21 2.66 -11.75 1.32
N GLU A 22 3.30 -12.92 1.33
CA GLU A 22 2.93 -14.05 2.18
C GLU A 22 2.93 -13.67 3.68
N ASP A 23 3.98 -13.00 4.16
CA ASP A 23 4.09 -12.51 5.54
C ASP A 23 3.53 -11.08 5.73
N SER A 24 2.37 -10.82 5.14
CA SER A 24 1.76 -9.48 5.18
C SER A 24 0.97 -9.17 6.45
N LEU A 25 0.79 -10.10 7.38
CA LEU A 25 0.03 -9.86 8.62
C LEU A 25 0.95 -9.97 9.84
N GLU A 26 0.91 -8.95 10.69
CA GLU A 26 1.57 -8.95 11.98
C GLU A 26 0.55 -8.68 13.09
N GLU A 27 0.62 -9.47 14.15
CA GLU A 27 -0.08 -9.19 15.40
C GLU A 27 0.86 -8.43 16.34
N VAL A 28 0.43 -7.27 16.81
CA VAL A 28 1.23 -6.39 17.66
C VAL A 28 0.43 -5.95 18.88
N LYS A 29 1.10 -5.77 20.02
CA LYS A 29 0.51 -5.11 21.18
C LYS A 29 0.86 -3.63 21.16
N LEU A 30 -0.15 -2.79 20.96
CA LEU A 30 -0.02 -1.33 21.03
C LEU A 30 -0.72 -0.86 22.30
N ASN A 31 0.03 -0.23 23.21
CA ASN A 31 -0.49 0.25 24.51
C ASN A 31 -1.24 -0.83 25.31
N GLY A 32 -0.78 -2.09 25.23
CA GLY A 32 -1.42 -3.24 25.89
C GLY A 32 -2.61 -3.85 25.15
N ILE A 33 -3.05 -3.27 24.03
CA ILE A 33 -4.17 -3.76 23.21
C ILE A 33 -3.61 -4.53 22.00
N THR A 34 -4.07 -5.76 21.80
CA THR A 34 -3.73 -6.54 20.60
C THR A 34 -4.35 -5.90 19.36
N SER A 35 -3.52 -5.67 18.35
CA SER A 35 -3.87 -5.02 17.09
C SER A 35 -3.27 -5.80 15.91
N PHE A 36 -3.90 -5.70 14.74
CA PHE A 36 -3.39 -6.29 13.50
C PHE A 36 -2.78 -5.22 12.59
N ILE A 37 -1.62 -5.52 12.01
CA ILE A 37 -0.98 -4.70 10.98
C ILE A 37 -0.90 -5.53 9.71
N PHE A 38 -1.59 -5.08 8.67
CA PHE A 38 -1.43 -5.60 7.32
C PHE A 38 -0.41 -4.77 6.55
N LYS A 39 0.63 -5.40 6.01
CA LYS A 39 1.69 -4.80 5.19
C LYS A 39 1.36 -4.97 3.71
N GLY A 40 1.03 -3.87 3.05
CA GLY A 40 0.72 -3.82 1.63
C GLY A 40 1.74 -2.99 0.85
N ILE A 41 1.87 -3.28 -0.45
CA ILE A 41 2.64 -2.47 -1.39
C ILE A 41 1.67 -1.89 -2.41
N LEU A 42 1.68 -0.56 -2.57
CA LEU A 42 0.97 0.14 -3.65
C LEU A 42 2.00 0.51 -4.73
N SER A 43 1.85 -0.09 -5.91
CA SER A 43 2.70 0.20 -7.08
C SER A 43 1.86 0.21 -8.34
N TYR A 44 2.00 1.27 -9.13
CA TYR A 44 1.32 1.44 -10.40
C TYR A 44 2.20 2.27 -11.34
N GLN A 45 2.08 2.06 -12.64
CA GLN A 45 2.69 2.97 -13.61
C GLN A 45 1.87 4.28 -13.61
N PRO A 46 2.46 5.43 -13.26
CA PRO A 46 1.74 6.69 -13.33
C PRO A 46 1.40 7.02 -14.78
N THR A 47 0.29 7.71 -15.00
CA THR A 47 -0.13 8.11 -16.36
C THR A 47 0.52 9.43 -16.77
N HIS A 48 0.73 10.33 -15.82
CA HIS A 48 1.33 11.64 -16.01
C HIS A 48 1.97 12.15 -14.71
N CYS A 49 2.80 13.20 -14.82
CA CYS A 49 3.30 13.93 -13.66
C CYS A 49 2.18 14.78 -13.05
N GLN A 50 1.91 14.60 -11.76
CA GLN A 50 0.91 15.41 -11.05
C GLN A 50 1.31 16.89 -10.90
N LYS A 51 2.59 17.24 -11.10
CA LYS A 51 3.09 18.62 -11.00
C LYS A 51 3.06 19.37 -12.34
N CYS A 52 3.57 18.76 -13.41
CA CYS A 52 3.71 19.42 -14.72
C CYS A 52 2.81 18.86 -15.84
N GLY A 53 2.06 17.78 -15.58
CA GLY A 53 1.14 17.19 -16.57
C GLY A 53 1.79 16.35 -17.67
N THR A 54 3.13 16.29 -17.75
CA THR A 54 3.82 15.47 -18.76
C THR A 54 3.41 14.00 -18.64
N LEU A 55 3.04 13.38 -19.76
CA LEU A 55 2.71 11.96 -19.84
C LEU A 55 3.91 11.09 -19.47
N PHE A 56 3.65 9.89 -18.97
CA PHE A 56 4.70 8.97 -18.54
C PHE A 56 5.63 8.58 -19.70
N ASP A 57 6.92 8.82 -19.50
CA ASP A 57 7.99 8.54 -20.46
C ASP A 57 9.27 8.05 -19.77
N SER A 58 10.36 7.94 -20.54
CA SER A 58 11.66 7.46 -20.05
C SER A 58 12.34 8.36 -19.02
N LYS A 59 11.89 9.61 -18.84
CA LYS A 59 12.43 10.51 -17.82
C LYS A 59 11.80 10.30 -16.44
N PHE A 60 10.77 9.46 -16.32
CA PHE A 60 10.22 9.06 -15.03
C PHE A 60 11.08 7.97 -14.40
N LYS A 61 11.50 8.19 -13.15
CA LYS A 61 12.35 7.25 -12.39
C LYS A 61 11.61 6.74 -11.16
N LYS A 62 11.74 5.44 -10.86
CA LYS A 62 11.29 4.88 -9.58
C LYS A 62 12.17 5.46 -8.46
N HIS A 63 11.56 6.24 -7.57
CA HIS A 63 12.26 7.01 -6.55
C HIS A 63 12.01 6.44 -5.15
N GLY A 64 12.24 5.13 -5.00
CA GLY A 64 12.02 4.41 -3.75
C GLY A 64 10.56 4.37 -3.31
N PHE A 65 10.35 4.16 -2.02
CA PHE A 65 9.03 4.01 -1.41
C PHE A 65 8.82 4.98 -0.26
N LYS A 66 7.55 5.31 0.03
CA LYS A 66 7.14 5.96 1.28
C LYS A 66 6.07 5.11 1.95
N THR A 67 6.34 4.71 3.18
CA THR A 67 5.36 3.97 3.99
C THR A 67 4.39 4.93 4.65
N SER A 68 3.13 4.54 4.77
CA SER A 68 2.13 5.24 5.59
C SER A 68 1.30 4.22 6.33
N ARG A 69 1.01 4.49 7.60
CA ARG A 69 0.11 3.67 8.41
C ARG A 69 -1.29 4.28 8.33
N ILE A 70 -2.27 3.47 7.96
CA ILE A 70 -3.66 3.87 7.74
C ILE A 70 -4.52 3.06 8.71
N VAL A 71 -5.43 3.72 9.43
CA VAL A 71 -6.43 3.01 10.25
C VAL A 71 -7.49 2.44 9.31
N ILE A 72 -7.79 1.16 9.44
CA ILE A 72 -8.84 0.49 8.67
C ILE A 72 -9.88 -0.11 9.63
N PRO A 73 -11.07 -0.53 9.13
CA PRO A 73 -12.07 -1.18 9.97
C PRO A 73 -11.49 -2.34 10.77
N LYS A 74 -11.99 -2.53 11.99
CA LYS A 74 -11.54 -3.60 12.88
C LYS A 74 -11.78 -4.97 12.23
N VAL A 75 -10.78 -5.82 12.27
CA VAL A 75 -10.87 -7.22 11.86
C VAL A 75 -10.97 -8.06 13.12
N SER A 76 -12.02 -8.87 13.22
CA SER A 76 -12.28 -9.73 14.39
C SER A 76 -12.25 -8.95 15.71
N LEU A 77 -12.85 -7.74 15.74
CA LEU A 77 -12.88 -6.82 16.89
C LEU A 77 -11.52 -6.23 17.33
N HIS A 78 -10.43 -6.54 16.64
CA HIS A 78 -9.11 -5.98 16.93
C HIS A 78 -8.88 -4.69 16.14
N ASP A 79 -8.21 -3.72 16.76
CA ASP A 79 -7.77 -2.52 16.05
C ASP A 79 -6.85 -2.93 14.91
N THR A 80 -7.12 -2.43 13.71
CA THR A 80 -6.46 -2.91 12.50
C THR A 80 -5.89 -1.74 11.71
N TYR A 81 -4.65 -1.91 11.26
CA TYR A 81 -3.92 -0.92 10.50
C TYR A 81 -3.41 -1.51 9.20
N LEU A 82 -3.36 -0.69 8.16
CA LEU A 82 -2.70 -0.97 6.90
C LEU A 82 -1.41 -0.16 6.81
N GLU A 83 -0.27 -0.83 6.86
CA GLU A 83 1.03 -0.26 6.51
C GLU A 83 1.26 -0.37 5.01
N LEU A 84 1.03 0.74 4.31
CA LEU A 84 1.09 0.78 2.87
C LEU A 84 2.43 1.40 2.40
N LYS A 85 3.30 0.56 1.82
CA LYS A 85 4.50 1.01 1.10
C LYS A 85 4.11 1.52 -0.28
N LYS A 86 4.11 2.84 -0.46
CA LYS A 86 3.72 3.49 -1.71
C LYS A 86 4.95 3.75 -2.59
N GLN A 87 4.99 3.19 -3.79
CA GLN A 87 6.03 3.47 -4.78
C GLN A 87 5.99 4.94 -5.16
N ARG A 88 7.15 5.62 -5.07
CA ARG A 88 7.30 7.00 -5.52
C ARG A 88 7.90 7.03 -6.92
N TYR A 89 7.53 8.06 -7.66
CA TYR A 89 8.08 8.37 -8.97
C TYR A 89 8.64 9.78 -8.96
N TYR A 90 9.79 9.96 -9.59
CA TYR A 90 10.42 11.25 -9.85
C TYR A 90 10.26 11.57 -11.33
N CYS A 91 9.71 12.74 -11.65
CA CYS A 91 9.58 13.21 -13.03
C CYS A 91 10.82 14.03 -13.39
N GLY A 92 11.61 13.57 -14.36
CA GLY A 92 12.80 14.29 -14.82
C GLY A 92 12.55 15.55 -15.64
N HIS A 93 11.30 15.95 -15.82
CA HIS A 93 10.94 17.20 -16.52
C HIS A 93 10.66 18.37 -15.56
N CYS A 94 10.64 18.16 -14.24
CA CYS A 94 10.23 19.18 -13.26
C CYS A 94 10.95 19.10 -11.91
#